data_AF-A0A970X6U7-F1
#
_entry.id   AF-A0A970X6U7-F1
#
_cell.length_a   1.000
_cell.length_b   1.000
_cell.length_c   1.000
_cell.angle_alpha   90.00
_cell.angle_beta   90.00
_cell.angle_gamma   90.00
#
_symmetry.space_group_name_H-M   'P 1'
#
loop_
_entity.id
_entity.type
_entity.pdbx_description
1 polymer ?
#
loop_
_entity_poly.entity_id
_entity_poly.type
_entity_poly.pdbx_seq_one_letter_code
_entity_poly.pdbx_strand_id
1 'polypeptide(L)'
;MRQELRPLFDRVVIKELDPDRIRRSGLVVPPGTNEPPPQHGIVLAIGQGLDWWESVGVKMPVKPGDHVVFPASAGVWVEVEEERLLVCRVGELLGVLDAVQERAPV
;
A
#
# COMPACT_ATOMS: atom_id res chain seq x y z
N MET A 1 12.47 2.39 23.85
CA MET A 1 11.13 1.76 23.65
C MET A 1 10.84 1.90 22.17
N ARG A 2 10.50 0.81 21.47
CA ARG A 2 10.17 0.86 20.05
C ARG A 2 8.71 1.29 19.90
N GLN A 3 8.44 2.35 19.15
CA GLN A 3 7.08 2.79 18.85
C GLN A 3 6.58 2.11 17.58
N GLU A 4 5.39 1.51 17.66
CA GLU A 4 4.70 0.94 16.51
C GLU A 4 3.46 1.78 16.20
N LEU A 5 3.34 2.21 14.94
CA LEU A 5 2.21 3.02 14.50
C LEU A 5 0.97 2.13 14.31
N ARG A 6 -0.01 2.27 15.19
CA ARG A 6 -1.31 1.61 15.07
C ARG A 6 -2.29 2.51 14.31
N PRO A 7 -2.70 2.16 13.08
CA PRO A 7 -3.72 2.92 12.34
C PRO A 7 -5.11 2.79 12.99
N LEU A 8 -5.92 3.83 12.83
CA LEU A 8 -7.30 3.88 13.34
C LEU A 8 -8.31 3.76 12.18
N PHE A 9 -9.50 3.24 12.48
CA PHE A 9 -10.60 3.08 11.52
C PHE A 9 -10.19 2.25 10.28
N ASP A 10 -10.48 2.76 9.09
CA ASP A 10 -10.18 2.20 7.77
C ASP A 10 -8.77 2.55 7.26
N ARG A 11 -7.88 3.05 8.12
CA ARG A 11 -6.52 3.42 7.73
C ARG A 11 -5.59 2.22 7.66
N VAL A 12 -4.58 2.35 6.81
CA VAL A 12 -3.50 1.38 6.61
C VAL A 12 -2.15 2.09 6.71
N VAL A 13 -1.15 1.39 7.24
CA VAL A 13 0.24 1.85 7.28
C VAL A 13 1.03 1.07 6.27
N ILE A 14 1.74 1.76 5.39
CA ILE A 14 2.49 1.18 4.29
C ILE A 14 3.93 1.66 4.36
N LYS A 15 4.86 0.73 4.13
CA LYS A 15 6.26 1.03 3.85
C LYS A 15 6.44 1.09 2.34
N GLU A 16 6.84 2.25 1.83
CA GLU A 16 7.15 2.40 0.40
C GLU A 16 8.30 1.47 0.03
N LEU A 17 8.15 0.77 -1.10
CA LEU A 17 9.25 0.05 -1.72
C LEU A 17 9.94 1.00 -2.68
N ASP A 18 11.28 1.01 -2.64
CA ASP A 18 12.10 1.88 -3.47
C ASP A 18 11.72 1.76 -4.97
N PRO A 19 11.20 2.84 -5.59
CA PRO A 19 10.73 2.82 -6.97
C PRO A 19 11.84 2.48 -7.98
N ASP A 20 13.12 2.67 -7.61
CA ASP A 20 14.26 2.35 -8.47
C ASP A 20 14.47 0.85 -8.66
N ARG A 21 13.86 0.00 -7.83
CA ARG A 21 13.91 -1.45 -8.01
C ARG A 21 13.06 -1.92 -9.20
N ILE A 22 11.95 -1.24 -9.49
CA ILE A 22 11.04 -1.57 -10.60
C ILE A 22 11.48 -0.88 -11.90
N ARG A 23 12.02 0.34 -11.83
CA ARG A 23 12.65 0.98 -13.02
C ARG A 23 13.78 0.11 -13.60
N ARG A 24 14.51 -0.62 -12.75
CA ARG A 24 15.55 -1.58 -13.17
C ARG A 24 15.02 -2.91 -13.69
N SER A 25 13.75 -3.28 -13.45
CA SER A 25 13.17 -4.53 -13.97
C SER A 25 12.65 -4.42 -15.41
N GLY A 26 12.98 -3.33 -16.12
CA GLY A 26 12.65 -3.15 -17.54
C GLY A 26 11.28 -2.54 -17.82
N LEU A 27 10.50 -2.18 -16.79
CA LEU A 27 9.24 -1.46 -16.95
C LEU A 27 9.53 0.04 -17.18
N VAL A 28 9.86 0.40 -18.42
CA VAL A 28 10.03 1.79 -18.84
C VAL A 28 8.67 2.47 -18.82
N VAL A 29 8.45 3.41 -17.90
CA VAL A 29 7.28 4.28 -17.92
C VAL A 29 7.40 5.18 -19.15
N PRO A 30 6.48 5.11 -20.12
CA PRO A 30 6.50 5.99 -21.29
C PRO A 30 6.46 7.45 -20.83
N PRO A 31 7.16 8.38 -21.50
CA PRO A 31 7.01 9.80 -21.20
C PRO A 31 5.59 10.22 -21.54
N GLY A 32 4.75 10.38 -20.53
CA GLY A 32 3.35 10.71 -20.72
C GLY A 32 2.67 10.96 -19.39
N THR A 33 2.12 12.16 -19.25
CA THR A 33 1.35 12.71 -18.12
C THR A 33 2.17 13.44 -17.07
N ASN A 34 1.71 14.64 -16.66
CA ASN A 34 2.29 15.46 -15.59
C ASN A 34 2.11 14.84 -14.19
N GLU A 35 1.42 13.71 -14.10
CA GLU A 35 1.06 13.07 -12.85
C GLU A 35 2.10 12.00 -12.47
N PRO A 36 2.59 11.98 -11.21
CA PRO A 36 3.60 11.01 -10.81
C PRO A 36 3.07 9.57 -10.97
N PRO A 37 3.92 8.61 -11.35
CA PRO A 37 3.50 7.23 -11.49
C PRO A 37 2.98 6.68 -10.14
N PRO A 38 2.05 5.72 -10.17
CA PRO A 38 1.60 5.05 -8.96
C PRO A 38 2.78 4.40 -8.24
N GLN A 39 2.74 4.47 -6.91
CA GLN A 39 3.76 3.93 -6.02
C GLN A 39 3.33 2.56 -5.52
N HIS A 40 4.32 1.82 -5.00
CA HIS A 40 4.12 0.47 -4.49
C HIS A 40 4.74 0.35 -3.10
N GLY A 41 4.18 -0.51 -2.27
CA GLY A 41 4.65 -0.69 -0.90
C GLY A 41 4.16 -1.96 -0.26
N ILE A 42 4.63 -2.21 0.96
CA ILE A 42 4.20 -3.34 1.79
C ILE A 42 3.32 -2.82 2.93
N VAL A 43 2.16 -3.42 3.12
CA VAL A 43 1.29 -3.13 4.26
C VAL A 43 1.97 -3.60 5.55
N LEU A 44 2.23 -2.69 6.48
CA LEU A 44 2.77 -3.02 7.80
C LEU A 44 1.67 -3.25 8.84
N ALA A 45 0.62 -2.44 8.80
CA ALA A 45 -0.48 -2.51 9.76
C ALA A 45 -1.80 -2.07 9.12
N ILE A 46 -2.89 -2.63 9.61
CA ILE A 46 -4.26 -2.28 9.21
C ILE A 46 -5.06 -1.82 10.43
N GLY A 47 -5.95 -0.87 10.23
CA GLY A 47 -6.89 -0.46 11.25
C GLY A 47 -7.98 -1.52 11.46
N GLN A 48 -8.86 -1.26 12.41
CA GLN A 48 -9.98 -2.15 12.73
C GLN A 48 -11.02 -2.24 11.59
N GLY A 49 -10.95 -1.34 10.60
CA GLY A 49 -11.84 -1.25 9.46
C GLY A 49 -13.04 -0.33 9.69
N LEU A 50 -13.89 -0.21 8.66
CA LEU A 50 -15.12 0.57 8.73
C LEU A 50 -16.14 -0.01 9.72
N ASP A 51 -16.04 -1.31 10.01
CA ASP A 51 -16.98 -2.06 10.82
C ASP A 51 -16.63 -2.07 12.32
N TRP A 52 -15.88 -1.07 12.79
CA TRP A 52 -15.48 -0.93 14.20
C TRP A 52 -16.66 -0.70 15.17
N TRP A 53 -17.89 -0.59 14.65
CA TRP A 53 -19.15 -0.46 15.40
C TRP A 53 -20.12 -1.64 15.20
N GLU A 54 -19.63 -2.79 14.71
CA GLU A 54 -20.34 -4.09 14.63
C GLU A 54 -21.70 -4.05 13.91
N SER A 55 -21.77 -3.65 12.62
CA SER A 55 -23.08 -3.69 11.93
C SER A 55 -23.08 -3.93 10.42
N VAL A 56 -21.93 -4.14 9.76
CA VAL A 56 -21.89 -4.16 8.28
C VAL A 56 -21.13 -5.36 7.67
N GLY A 57 -20.33 -6.09 8.45
CA GLY A 57 -19.60 -7.28 8.00
C GLY A 57 -18.49 -7.00 6.98
N VAL A 58 -17.99 -5.76 6.89
CA VAL A 58 -17.00 -5.37 5.89
C VAL A 58 -15.60 -5.60 6.43
N LYS A 59 -14.99 -6.70 5.99
CA LYS A 59 -13.59 -7.01 6.27
C LYS A 59 -12.65 -6.09 5.46
N MET A 60 -11.53 -5.70 6.07
CA MET A 60 -10.45 -5.02 5.34
C MET A 60 -10.00 -5.87 4.14
N PRO A 61 -9.94 -5.31 2.92
CA PRO A 61 -9.53 -6.03 1.71
C PRO A 61 -8.03 -6.33 1.63
N VAL A 62 -7.24 -5.91 2.63
CA VAL A 62 -5.79 -6.09 2.71
C VAL A 62 -5.39 -6.60 4.09
N LYS A 63 -4.22 -7.23 4.17
CA LYS A 63 -3.58 -7.72 5.40
C LYS A 63 -2.12 -7.26 5.48
N PRO A 64 -1.52 -7.24 6.69
CA PRO A 64 -0.08 -7.04 6.84
C PRO A 64 0.72 -8.02 5.98
N GLY A 65 1.72 -7.51 5.27
CA GLY A 65 2.55 -8.27 4.32
C GLY A 65 2.09 -8.17 2.86
N ASP A 66 0.89 -7.68 2.58
CA ASP A 66 0.43 -7.50 1.20
C ASP A 66 1.27 -6.44 0.47
N HIS A 67 1.60 -6.73 -0.79
CA HIS A 67 2.19 -5.77 -1.70
C HIS A 67 1.07 -4.98 -2.37
N VAL A 68 1.03 -3.67 -2.17
CA VAL A 68 -0.07 -2.82 -2.63
C VAL A 68 0.42 -1.73 -3.57
N VAL A 69 -0.49 -1.32 -4.45
CA VAL A 69 -0.32 -0.19 -5.36
C VAL A 69 -1.22 0.95 -4.91
N PHE A 70 -0.71 2.19 -4.91
CA PHE A 70 -1.46 3.38 -4.52
C PHE A 70 -1.02 4.60 -5.35
N PRO A 71 -1.89 5.60 -5.56
CA PRO A 71 -1.49 6.83 -6.24
C PRO A 71 -0.49 7.60 -5.38
N ALA A 72 0.39 8.39 -6.01
CA ALA A 72 1.36 9.23 -5.28
C ALA A 72 0.71 10.28 -4.36
N SER A 73 -0.57 10.61 -4.61
CA SER A 73 -1.40 11.51 -3.81
C SER A 73 -2.09 10.82 -2.62
N ALA A 74 -1.92 9.52 -2.42
CA ALA A 74 -2.58 8.79 -1.34
C ALA A 74 -2.06 9.26 0.03
N GLY A 75 -3.00 9.52 0.95
CA GLY A 75 -2.70 9.68 2.37
C GLY A 75 -1.65 10.74 2.74
N VAL A 76 -0.93 10.47 3.84
CA VAL A 76 0.05 11.37 4.44
C VAL A 76 1.30 10.60 4.88
N TRP A 77 2.48 11.20 4.66
CA TRP A 77 3.75 10.68 5.13
C TRP A 77 3.99 11.03 6.59
N VAL A 78 4.38 10.04 7.39
CA VAL A 78 4.77 10.20 8.79
C VAL A 78 6.12 9.54 9.04
N GLU A 79 6.92 10.12 9.91
CA GLU A 79 8.18 9.53 10.36
C GLU A 79 8.00 8.94 11.76
N VAL A 80 8.30 7.65 11.90
CA VAL A 80 8.22 6.92 13.18
C VAL A 80 9.47 6.07 13.27
N GLU A 81 10.24 6.20 14.36
CA GLU A 81 11.48 5.42 14.57
C GLU A 81 12.47 5.50 13.38
N GLU A 82 12.62 6.69 12.79
CA GLU A 82 13.47 6.93 11.59
C GLU A 82 12.99 6.22 10.31
N GLU A 83 11.82 5.59 10.34
CA GLU A 83 11.16 5.02 9.16
C GLU A 83 10.11 5.98 8.61
N ARG A 84 10.21 6.26 7.30
CA ARG A 84 9.19 7.01 6.56
C ARG A 84 8.05 6.07 6.16
N LEU A 85 6.88 6.31 6.71
CA LEU A 85 5.68 5.49 6.53
C LEU A 85 4.58 6.29 5.84
N LEU A 86 3.84 5.63 4.96
CA LEU A 86 2.61 6.18 4.40
C LEU A 86 1.42 5.73 5.24
N VAL A 87 0.56 6.67 5.62
CA VAL A 87 -0.74 6.40 6.23
C VAL A 87 -1.84 6.88 5.30
N CYS A 88 -2.62 5.96 4.76
CA CYS A 88 -3.75 6.27 3.88
C CYS A 88 -5.00 5.48 4.29
N ARG A 89 -6.15 5.81 3.71
CA ARG A 89 -7.36 4.98 3.82
C ARG A 89 -7.24 3.78 2.89
N VAL A 90 -7.85 2.67 3.29
CA VAL A 90 -7.88 1.45 2.46
C VAL A 90 -8.56 1.66 1.10
N GLY A 91 -9.50 2.61 1.00
CA GLY A 91 -10.16 2.97 -0.26
C GLY A 91 -9.28 3.75 -1.25
N GLU A 92 -8.11 4.24 -0.82
CA GLU A 92 -7.14 4.90 -1.71
C GLU A 92 -6.19 3.90 -2.39
N LEU A 93 -6.23 2.61 -1.99
CA LEU A 93 -5.42 1.57 -2.60
C LEU A 93 -6.00 1.18 -3.97
N LEU A 94 -5.13 1.08 -4.97
CA LEU A 94 -5.50 0.67 -6.32
C LEU A 94 -5.61 -0.85 -6.47
N GLY A 95 -4.84 -1.60 -5.67
CA GLY A 95 -4.89 -3.07 -5.68
C GLY A 95 -3.78 -3.72 -4.88
N VAL A 96 -3.89 -5.04 -4.71
CA VAL A 96 -2.86 -5.93 -4.16
C VAL A 96 -2.19 -6.66 -5.32
N LEU A 97 -0.86 -6.74 -5.31
CA LEU A 97 -0.06 -7.47 -6.31
C LEU A 97 0.07 -8.93 -5.88
N ASP A 98 -0.68 -9.81 -6.52
CA ASP A 98 -0.53 -11.26 -6.38
C ASP A 98 0.54 -11.81 -7.34
N ALA A 99 1.33 -12.77 -6.88
CA ALA A 99 2.27 -13.48 -7.73
C ALA A 99 1.51 -14.39 -8.71
N VAL A 100 1.36 -13.96 -9.96
CA VAL A 100 0.83 -14.81 -11.02
C VAL A 100 1.95 -15.77 -11.44
N GLN A 101 1.83 -17.03 -11.04
CA GLN A 101 2.67 -18.09 -11.62
C GLN A 101 2.25 -18.28 -13.07
N GLU A 102 3.12 -17.86 -13.98
CA GLU A 102 2.97 -18.02 -15.41
C GLU A 102 2.84 -19.52 -15.71
N ARG A 103 1.60 -20.01 -15.86
CA ARG A 103 1.39 -21.32 -16.46
C ARG A 103 1.83 -21.20 -17.91
N ALA A 104 2.93 -21.84 -18.24
CA ALA A 104 3.39 -21.99 -19.61
C ALA A 104 2.21 -22.44 -20.49
N PRO A 105 1.99 -21.82 -21.66
CA PRO A 105 1.00 -22.31 -22.59
C PRO A 105 1.41 -23.73 -23.01
N VAL A 106 0.47 -24.67 -22.88
CA VAL A 106 0.59 -26.07 -23.33
C VAL A 106 0.68 -26.10 -24.85
#